data_AF-A0AAD2DBI3-F1
#
_entry.id   AF-A0AAD2DBI3-F1
#
_cell.length_a   1.000
_cell.length_b   1.000
_cell.length_c   1.000
_cell.angle_alpha   90.00
_cell.angle_beta   90.00
_cell.angle_gamma   90.00
#
_symmetry.space_group_name_H-M   'P 1'
#
loop_
_entity.id
_entity.type
_entity.pdbx_description
1 polymer ?
#
loop_
_entity_poly.entity_id
_entity_poly.type
_entity_poly.pdbx_seq_one_letter_code
_entity_poly.pdbx_strand_id
1 'polypeptide(L)' 'MSTWWKESKMDRNTHCNKVRLTHLSEKEKENALNEVRILASINNKYVISYKQGFFDEASQSLCIIMEYADNGDLFQ' A
#
# COMPACT_ATOMS: atom_id res chain seq x y z
N MET A 1 -20.80 -10.66 25.40
CA MET A 1 -19.65 -11.36 24.78
C MET A 1 -19.57 -10.93 23.32
N SER A 2 -19.44 -9.64 23.03
CA SER A 2 -18.19 -8.86 23.04
C SER A 2 -17.30 -9.18 21.84
N THR A 3 -17.68 -8.68 20.66
CA THR A 3 -16.79 -7.95 19.74
C THR A 3 -15.36 -8.49 19.53
N TRP A 4 -15.20 -9.65 18.88
CA TRP A 4 -13.90 -10.33 18.70
C TRP A 4 -13.22 -10.18 17.32
N TRP A 5 -13.65 -9.26 16.44
CA TRP A 5 -13.12 -9.24 15.06
C TRP A 5 -12.63 -7.90 14.51
N LYS A 6 -12.55 -6.83 15.32
CA LYS A 6 -12.13 -5.52 14.78
C LYS A 6 -10.63 -5.31 14.62
N GLU A 7 -9.79 -6.18 15.16
CA GLU A 7 -8.34 -6.04 15.07
C GLU A 7 -7.70 -7.38 14.73
N SER A 8 -7.83 -7.82 13.47
CA SER A 8 -6.65 -8.43 12.85
C SER A 8 -5.58 -7.34 12.89
N LYS A 9 -4.73 -7.40 13.92
CA LYS A 9 -3.58 -6.53 14.12
C LYS A 9 -2.90 -6.34 12.78
N MET A 10 -3.02 -5.15 12.21
CA MET A 10 -2.14 -4.73 11.14
C MET A 10 -0.73 -4.87 11.72
N ASP A 11 0.04 -5.81 11.19
CA ASP A 11 1.34 -6.17 11.72
C ASP A 11 2.16 -4.89 11.97
N ARG A 12 2.83 -4.80 13.13
CA ARG A 12 3.63 -3.61 13.51
C ARG A 12 4.68 -3.22 12.47
N ASN A 13 5.01 -4.13 11.54
CA ASN A 13 5.95 -3.94 10.44
C ASN A 13 5.27 -3.74 9.08
N THR A 14 4.12 -3.05 9.04
CA THR A 14 3.48 -2.68 7.76
C THR A 14 3.27 -1.19 7.64
N HIS A 15 3.58 -0.65 6.46
CA HIS A 15 3.39 0.74 6.10
C HIS A 15 2.24 0.87 5.09
N CYS A 16 1.39 1.88 5.26
CA CYS A 16 0.30 2.17 4.34
C CYS A 16 0.58 3.49 3.61
N ASN A 17 0.79 3.39 2.31
CA ASN A 17 0.89 4.55 1.44
C ASN A 17 -0.47 4.85 0.81
N LYS A 18 -1.01 6.04 1.07
CA LYS A 18 -2.32 6.48 0.57
C LYS A 18 -2.16 7.47 -0.57
N VAL A 19 -2.65 7.11 -1.75
CA VAL A 19 -2.63 7.92 -2.96
C VAL A 19 -4.06 8.35 -3.30
N ARG A 20 -4.32 9.65 -3.41
CA ARG A 20 -5.65 10.17 -3.79
C ARG A 20 -5.81 10.07 -5.31
N LEU A 21 -6.80 9.31 -5.78
CA LEU A 21 -7.11 9.15 -7.21
C LEU A 21 -8.05 10.24 -7.75
N THR A 22 -8.61 11.10 -6.90
CA THR A 22 -9.53 12.18 -7.29
C THR A 22 -8.92 13.20 -8.25
N HIS A 23 -7.60 13.43 -8.16
CA HIS A 23 -6.90 14.42 -8.99
C HIS A 23 -6.17 13.80 -10.18
N LEU A 24 -6.15 12.47 -10.28
CA LEU A 24 -5.39 11.75 -11.30
C LEU A 24 -6.25 11.51 -12.54
N SER A 25 -5.66 11.77 -13.70
CA SER A 25 -6.23 11.41 -15.00
C SER A 25 -6.36 9.88 -15.14
N GLU A 26 -7.22 9.40 -16.04
CA GLU A 26 -7.37 7.95 -16.30
C GLU A 26 -6.03 7.29 -16.64
N LYS A 27 -5.17 8.00 -17.40
CA LYS A 27 -3.82 7.54 -17.74
C LYS A 27 -2.91 7.39 -16.52
N GLU A 28 -2.98 8.32 -15.57
CA GLU A 28 -2.20 8.22 -14.32
C GLU A 28 -2.72 7.10 -13.42
N LYS A 29 -4.03 6.85 -13.40
CA LYS A 29 -4.60 5.69 -12.70
C LYS A 29 -4.11 4.38 -13.28
N GLU A 30 -4.08 4.24 -14.61
CA GLU A 30 -3.50 3.06 -15.27
C GLU A 30 -2.01 2.90 -14.97
N ASN A 31 -1.25 4.00 -14.98
CA ASN A 31 0.17 3.97 -14.64
C ASN A 31 0.39 3.52 -13.20
N ALA A 32 -0.37 4.07 -12.24
CA ALA A 32 -0.29 3.66 -10.83
C ALA A 32 -0.67 2.19 -10.64
N LEU A 33 -1.67 1.69 -11.36
CA LEU A 33 -2.03 0.27 -11.34
C LEU A 33 -0.92 -0.61 -11.93
N ASN A 34 -0.27 -0.17 -13.00
CA ASN A 34 0.87 -0.88 -13.58
C ASN A 34 2.07 -0.89 -12.61
N GLU A 35 2.36 0.21 -11.93
CA GLU A 35 3.39 0.24 -10.88
C GLU A 35 3.08 -0.73 -9.74
N VAL A 36 1.84 -0.75 -9.24
CA VAL A 36 1.41 -1.71 -8.20
C VAL A 36 1.52 -3.15 -8.69
N ARG A 37 1.17 -3.43 -9.95
CA ARG A 37 1.32 -4.78 -10.54
C ARG A 37 2.79 -5.20 -10.63
N ILE A 38 3.67 -4.29 -11.03
CA ILE A 38 5.11 -4.54 -11.07
C ILE A 38 5.63 -4.80 -9.66
N LEU A 39 5.28 -3.94 -8.70
CA LEU A 39 5.64 -4.11 -7.28
C LEU A 39 5.15 -5.45 -6.71
N ALA A 40 3.93 -5.88 -7.05
CA ALA A 40 3.39 -7.17 -6.62
C ALA A 40 4.08 -8.37 -7.29
N SER A 41 4.73 -8.17 -8.45
CA SER A 41 5.48 -9.21 -9.15
C SER A 41 6.91 -9.38 -8.63
N ILE A 42 7.44 -8.38 -7.92
CA ILE A 42 8.80 -8.39 -7.39
C ILE A 42 8.77 -9.02 -5.99
N ASN A 43 9.44 -10.15 -5.84
CA ASN A 43 9.64 -10.79 -4.53
C ASN A 43 11.14 -10.96 -4.28
N ASN A 44 11.73 -10.03 -3.52
CA ASN A 44 13.16 -10.03 -3.22
C ASN A 44 13.39 -9.46 -1.81
N LYS A 45 14.31 -10.05 -1.05
CA LYS A 45 14.71 -9.62 0.30
C LYS A 45 15.20 -8.16 0.37
N TYR A 46 15.75 -7.63 -0.72
CA TYR A 46 16.28 -6.26 -0.77
C TYR A 46 15.29 -5.22 -1.29
N VAL A 47 14.07 -5.63 -1.68
CA VAL A 47 13.02 -4.73 -2.16
C VAL A 47 11.84 -4.82 -1.21
N ILE A 48 11.23 -3.68 -0.88
CA ILE A 48 10.06 -3.64 -0.01
C ILE A 48 8.94 -4.47 -0.67
N SER A 49 8.51 -5.51 0.02
CA SER A 49 7.48 -6.41 -0.50
C SER A 49 6.11 -5.75 -0.42
N TYR A 50 5.40 -5.71 -1.54
CA TYR A 50 3.98 -5.39 -1.57
C TYR A 50 3.20 -6.46 -0.83
N LYS A 51 2.35 -6.06 0.13
CA LYS A 51 1.51 -6.98 0.91
C LYS A 51 0.10 -7.03 0.36
N GLN A 52 -0.55 -5.86 0.29
CA GLN A 52 -1.95 -5.76 -0.08
C GLN A 52 -2.25 -4.35 -0.56
N GLY A 53 -3.24 -4.19 -1.43
CA GLY A 53 -3.71 -2.91 -1.90
C GLY A 53 -5.22 -2.92 -1.93
N PHE A 54 -5.83 -1.84 -1.48
CA PHE A 54 -7.28 -1.69 -1.51
C PHE A 54 -7.64 -0.29 -1.98
N PHE A 55 -8.74 -0.22 -2.71
CA PHE A 55 -9.31 1.04 -3.13
C PHE A 55 -10.40 1.45 -2.14
N ASP A 56 -10.23 2.64 -1.58
CA ASP A 56 -11.23 3.28 -0.73
C ASP A 56 -12.13 4.15 -1.62
N GLU A 57 -13.31 3.63 -1.97
CA GLU A 57 -14.30 4.34 -2.79
C GLU A 57 -14.81 5.62 -2.12
N ALA A 58 -14.92 5.62 -0.78
CA ALA A 58 -15.46 6.74 -0.01
C ALA A 58 -14.51 7.95 -0.03
N SER A 59 -13.19 7.70 -0.01
CA SER A 59 -12.18 8.75 -0.14
C SER A 59 -11.49 8.80 -1.50
N GLN A 60 -11.99 8.03 -2.49
CA GLN A 60 -11.43 7.89 -3.84
C GLN A 60 -9.91 7.77 -3.83
N SER A 61 -9.39 6.92 -2.94
CA SER A 61 -7.96 6.81 -2.66
C SER A 61 -7.51 5.37 -2.75
N LEU A 62 -6.36 5.14 -3.36
CA LEU A 62 -5.70 3.85 -3.37
C LEU A 62 -4.78 3.76 -2.15
N CYS A 63 -5.01 2.76 -1.32
CA CYS A 63 -4.13 2.44 -0.19
C CYS A 63 -3.28 1.23 -0.55
N ILE A 64 -1.97 1.39 -0.47
CA ILE A 64 -0.99 0.35 -0.74
C ILE A 64 -0.31 0.00 0.58
N ILE A 65 -0.52 -1.23 1.03
CA ILE A 65 0.13 -1.83 2.19
C ILE A 65 1.41 -2.52 1.72
N MET A 66 2.51 -2.11 2.32
CA MET A 66 3.85 -2.60 2.05
C MET A 66 4.57 -2.93 3.35
N GLU A 67 5.64 -3.71 3.25
CA GLU A 67 6.51 -3.98 4.40
C GLU A 67 7.14 -2.69 4.93
N TYR A 68 7.20 -2.57 6.26
CA TYR A 68 7.84 -1.42 6.91
C TYR A 68 9.35 -1.63 6.93
N ALA A 69 10.10 -0.68 6.37
CA ALA A 69 11.55 -0.64 6.44
C ALA A 69 11.98 0.13 7.71
N ASP A 70 12.45 -0.59 8.72
CA ASP A 70 12.81 -0.02 10.03
C ASP A 70 13.95 1.01 9.97
N ASN A 71 14.79 0.96 8.93
CA ASN A 71 15.98 1.80 8.80
C ASN A 71 15.77 3.14 8.07
N GLY A 72 14.53 3.54 7.81
CA GLY A 72 14.24 4.82 7.15
C GLY A 72 14.78 4.91 5.73
N ASP A 73 14.80 6.12 5.17
CA ASP A 73 15.39 6.40 3.86
C ASP A 73 16.85 6.86 3.96
N LEU A 74 17.59 6.73 2.86
CA LEU A 74 19.02 7.07 2.80
C LEU A 74 19.29 8.58 2.66
N PHE A 75 18.27 9.40 2.43
CA PHE A 75 18.41 10.82 2.14
C PHE A 75 18.29 11.63 3.43
N GLN A 76 19.43 11.90 4.04
CA GLN A 76 19.57 12.88 5.12
C GLN A 76 19.92 14.27 4.57
#